data_AF-A0A410G7Z0-F1
#
_entry.id   AF-A0A410G7Z0-F1
#
_cell.length_a   1.000
_cell.length_b   1.000
_cell.length_c   1.000
_cell.angle_alpha   90.00
_cell.angle_beta   90.00
_cell.angle_gamma   90.00
#
_symmetry.space_group_name_H-M   'P 1'
#
loop_
_entity.id
_entity.type
_entity.pdbx_description
1 polymer ?
#
loop_
_entity_poly.entity_id
_entity_poly.type
_entity_poly.pdbx_seq_one_letter_code
_entity_poly.pdbx_strand_id
1 'polypeptide(L)'
;MSEVIIKLHECVALSQLDATIIEKLLHDDSCVQECEVLDFKRQLPESDLEYLTVIRDLTALHNSYGGFLIFGIGELEKDRSVEIVGVESGRLKLGKLRDLARSYLGCDLRIQAQAIQLSHVHLEALHVSKRSVGDSPTRFFKNGPHDERNKPYFKKGDVVFRRLDSNDMAKNAEDYDFLFSARRPPSLEISIENLADEEPLEHNLPDRILVCSRFIGRKGDLGELWAWLGDDFSRVRLIAGEGGLGKTSLAYRFSEEVATRRIRPFEKVVWLTAKERQFIAAEDSYRDDRKTDFNDAQSLFRAIASTHGYLDSELDELDLKESMQAALEGCSIMPSFIVIDDVDSLQPEDQQRALEFGMRTPANTKILLTTRVNFSYSPDNVLKLDGLPPDEFKEYIVGLRDRYQLPALKESKLSHLLEVTSGSPLFTDSLLRLERRGQTLDQAINQWKGEKGLEARKAALSREVQQLSKTAMRVLYAISLLKNTSYTELSEPVRNFVGEAYHRG
;
A
#
# COMPACT_ATOMS: atom_id res chain seq x y z
N MET A 1 -33.22 13.04 -8.94
CA MET A 1 -32.29 12.04 -8.34
C MET A 1 -31.09 12.70 -7.67
N SER A 2 -30.29 13.53 -8.35
CA SER A 2 -29.11 14.18 -7.71
C SER A 2 -29.47 15.01 -6.48
N GLU A 3 -30.55 15.81 -6.51
CA GLU A 3 -30.91 16.69 -5.37
C GLU A 3 -31.32 15.92 -4.10
N VAL A 4 -32.00 14.77 -4.24
CA VAL A 4 -32.39 13.95 -3.08
C VAL A 4 -31.17 13.23 -2.50
N ILE A 5 -30.28 12.71 -3.36
CA ILE A 5 -29.03 12.07 -2.94
C ILE A 5 -28.10 13.10 -2.25
N ILE A 6 -28.00 14.32 -2.78
CA ILE A 6 -27.24 15.40 -2.13
C ILE A 6 -27.76 15.67 -0.71
N LYS A 7 -29.08 15.77 -0.54
CA LYS A 7 -29.70 15.95 0.79
C LYS A 7 -29.45 14.76 1.71
N LEU A 8 -29.42 13.53 1.20
CA LEU A 8 -29.04 12.36 1.99
C LEU A 8 -27.60 12.47 2.51
N HIS A 9 -26.65 12.94 1.71
CA HIS A 9 -25.28 13.19 2.17
C HIS A 9 -25.21 14.26 3.27
N GLU A 10 -25.98 15.33 3.15
CA GLU A 10 -26.10 16.35 4.22
C GLU A 10 -26.68 15.74 5.49
N CYS A 11 -27.73 14.92 5.38
CA CYS A 11 -28.32 14.18 6.49
C CYS A 11 -27.30 13.25 7.17
N VAL A 12 -26.44 12.58 6.40
CA VAL A 12 -25.37 11.71 6.94
C VAL A 12 -24.37 12.53 7.75
N ALA A 13 -23.98 13.71 7.26
CA ALA A 13 -23.05 14.59 7.97
C ALA A 13 -23.66 15.14 9.28
N LEU A 14 -24.97 15.40 9.28
CA LEU A 14 -25.70 15.93 10.45
C LEU A 14 -26.24 14.83 11.38
N SER A 15 -26.14 13.55 11.02
CA SER A 15 -26.73 12.41 11.75
C SER A 15 -28.26 12.53 11.95
N GLN A 16 -28.96 13.15 11.01
CA GLN A 16 -30.40 13.37 11.09
C GLN A 16 -31.07 13.10 9.74
N LEU A 17 -32.05 12.20 9.72
CA LEU A 17 -32.81 11.88 8.52
C LEU A 17 -34.22 12.47 8.62
N ASP A 18 -34.60 13.33 7.67
CA ASP A 18 -35.95 13.89 7.61
C ASP A 18 -36.93 12.88 7.00
N ALA A 19 -38.09 12.70 7.64
CA ALA A 19 -39.18 11.87 7.14
C ALA A 19 -39.63 12.30 5.74
N THR A 20 -39.59 13.60 5.43
CA THR A 20 -39.99 14.11 4.11
C THR A 20 -39.07 13.64 2.98
N ILE A 21 -37.81 13.31 3.28
CA ILE A 21 -36.86 12.77 2.31
C ILE A 21 -37.25 11.32 1.98
N ILE A 22 -37.65 10.54 2.98
CA ILE A 22 -38.10 9.17 2.78
C ILE A 22 -39.42 9.14 2.00
N GLU A 23 -40.38 10.01 2.32
CA GLU A 23 -41.62 10.12 1.55
C GLU A 23 -41.35 10.46 0.07
N LYS A 24 -40.41 11.38 -0.20
CA LYS A 24 -40.00 11.72 -1.56
C LYS A 24 -39.31 10.58 -2.29
N LEU A 25 -38.50 9.79 -1.58
CA LEU A 25 -37.87 8.60 -2.14
C LEU A 25 -38.94 7.56 -2.53
N LEU A 26 -39.96 7.38 -1.70
CA LEU A 26 -40.95 6.30 -1.83
C LEU A 26 -42.14 6.62 -2.75
N HIS A 27 -42.44 7.89 -3.03
CA HIS A 27 -43.58 8.30 -3.88
C HIS A 27 -43.23 8.55 -5.37
N ASP A 28 -41.96 8.53 -5.75
CA ASP A 28 -41.55 8.66 -7.15
C ASP A 28 -41.46 7.26 -7.79
N ASP A 29 -42.52 6.87 -8.51
CA ASP A 29 -42.74 5.54 -9.15
C ASP A 29 -41.62 5.10 -10.14
N SER A 30 -40.59 5.91 -10.31
CA SER A 30 -39.47 5.65 -11.23
C SER A 30 -38.13 5.32 -10.55
N CYS A 31 -38.00 5.40 -9.20
CA CYS A 31 -36.69 5.73 -8.62
C CYS A 31 -36.40 5.28 -7.17
N VAL A 32 -37.00 4.23 -6.61
CA VAL A 32 -36.53 3.71 -5.30
C VAL A 32 -35.33 2.79 -5.53
N GLN A 33 -34.11 3.28 -5.25
CA GLN A 33 -32.90 2.48 -5.29
C GLN A 33 -32.04 2.77 -4.06
N GLU A 34 -31.46 1.71 -3.50
CA GLU A 34 -30.35 1.84 -2.55
C GLU A 34 -29.23 2.66 -3.20
N CYS A 35 -28.44 3.37 -2.37
CA CYS A 35 -27.36 4.20 -2.87
C CYS A 35 -26.14 4.13 -1.95
N GLU A 36 -25.13 4.94 -2.24
CA GLU A 36 -23.86 4.97 -1.52
C GLU A 36 -23.99 5.27 -0.01
N VAL A 37 -25.09 5.89 0.41
CA VAL A 37 -25.35 6.26 1.81
C VAL A 37 -26.65 5.67 2.38
N LEU A 38 -27.35 4.84 1.61
CA LEU A 38 -28.69 4.37 1.99
C LEU A 38 -28.89 2.91 1.58
N ASP A 39 -29.44 2.13 2.50
CA ASP A 39 -29.73 0.70 2.31
C ASP A 39 -31.01 0.35 3.08
N PHE A 40 -31.82 -0.54 2.53
CA PHE A 40 -33.13 -0.89 3.06
C PHE A 40 -33.15 -2.31 3.61
N LYS A 41 -33.81 -2.47 4.76
CA LYS A 41 -34.03 -3.76 5.41
C LYS A 41 -35.52 -3.94 5.70
N ARG A 42 -36.05 -5.12 5.36
CA ARG A 42 -37.46 -5.43 5.60
C ARG A 42 -37.82 -5.47 7.09
N GLN A 43 -36.96 -6.08 7.90
CA GLN A 43 -37.25 -6.39 9.31
C GLN A 43 -36.08 -6.07 10.23
N LEU A 44 -36.38 -5.80 11.51
CA LEU A 44 -35.38 -5.63 12.55
C LEU A 44 -34.61 -6.94 12.82
N PRO A 45 -33.33 -6.88 13.21
CA PRO A 45 -32.58 -8.07 13.58
C PRO A 45 -33.12 -8.68 14.89
N GLU A 46 -33.38 -9.98 14.87
CA GLU A 46 -33.87 -10.77 16.00
C GLU A 46 -32.79 -11.70 16.57
N SER A 47 -31.92 -12.25 15.70
CA SER A 47 -30.85 -13.18 16.06
C SER A 47 -29.45 -12.54 16.07
N ASP A 48 -28.48 -13.14 16.79
CA ASP A 48 -27.09 -12.66 16.80
C ASP A 48 -26.49 -12.58 15.39
N LEU A 49 -26.81 -13.54 14.52
CA LEU A 49 -26.36 -13.56 13.13
C LEU A 49 -26.90 -12.36 12.33
N GLU A 50 -28.16 -11.99 12.53
CA GLU A 50 -28.76 -10.83 11.88
C GLU A 50 -28.15 -9.52 12.40
N TYR A 51 -27.92 -9.40 13.72
CA TYR A 51 -27.19 -8.25 14.28
C TYR A 51 -25.78 -8.14 13.68
N LEU A 52 -25.08 -9.26 13.46
CA LEU A 52 -23.77 -9.27 12.82
C LEU A 52 -23.82 -8.89 11.34
N THR A 53 -24.90 -9.23 10.64
CA THR A 53 -25.13 -8.77 9.26
C THR A 53 -25.32 -7.26 9.22
N VAL A 54 -26.11 -6.70 10.14
CA VAL A 54 -26.25 -5.25 10.30
C VAL A 54 -24.91 -4.59 10.62
N ILE A 55 -24.08 -5.17 11.49
CA ILE A 55 -22.74 -4.63 11.80
C ILE A 55 -21.83 -4.62 10.57
N ARG A 56 -21.86 -5.69 9.76
CA ARG A 56 -21.10 -5.75 8.51
C ARG A 56 -21.54 -4.63 7.57
N ASP A 57 -22.83 -4.42 7.41
CA ASP A 57 -23.37 -3.39 6.52
C ASP A 57 -23.07 -1.97 7.03
N LEU A 58 -23.17 -1.73 8.35
CA LEU A 58 -22.75 -0.47 8.97
C LEU A 58 -21.23 -0.22 8.85
N THR A 59 -20.42 -1.28 8.91
CA THR A 59 -18.97 -1.17 8.72
C THR A 59 -18.65 -0.81 7.27
N ALA A 60 -19.39 -1.36 6.31
CA ALA A 60 -19.26 -1.01 4.90
C ALA A 60 -19.53 0.49 4.66
N LEU A 61 -20.64 0.99 5.20
CA LEU A 61 -21.01 2.41 5.16
C LEU A 61 -19.96 3.27 5.87
N HIS A 62 -19.56 2.91 7.10
CA HIS A 62 -18.55 3.62 7.88
C HIS A 62 -17.22 3.76 7.12
N ASN A 63 -16.73 2.67 6.54
CA ASN A 63 -15.48 2.64 5.79
C ASN A 63 -15.50 3.44 4.49
N SER A 64 -16.69 3.82 4.02
CA SER A 64 -16.94 4.47 2.73
C SER A 64 -17.45 5.90 2.95
N TYR A 65 -18.77 6.09 3.02
CA TYR A 65 -19.41 7.40 2.96
C TYR A 65 -20.11 7.80 4.27
N GLY A 66 -20.16 6.92 5.27
CA GLY A 66 -21.22 6.97 6.29
C GLY A 66 -22.56 6.56 5.68
N GLY A 67 -23.64 6.57 6.45
CA GLY A 67 -24.94 6.28 5.87
C GLY A 67 -26.04 5.93 6.85
N PHE A 68 -27.17 5.52 6.27
CA PHE A 68 -28.36 5.05 6.96
C PHE A 68 -28.75 3.64 6.50
N LEU A 69 -29.04 2.77 7.46
CA LEU A 69 -29.81 1.53 7.22
C LEU A 69 -31.25 1.77 7.70
N ILE A 70 -32.24 1.63 6.82
CA ILE A 70 -33.65 1.85 7.18
C ILE A 70 -34.40 0.53 7.24
N PHE A 71 -35.03 0.26 8.38
CA PHE A 71 -35.83 -0.92 8.63
C PHE A 71 -37.33 -0.67 8.41
N GLY A 72 -38.03 -1.67 7.88
CA GLY A 72 -39.47 -1.62 7.58
C GLY A 72 -39.78 -1.37 6.12
N ILE A 73 -38.78 -1.49 5.23
CA ILE A 73 -38.92 -1.36 3.78
C ILE A 73 -38.44 -2.67 3.14
N GLY A 74 -39.34 -3.36 2.44
CA GLY A 74 -39.04 -4.61 1.73
C GLY A 74 -38.98 -4.38 0.23
N GLU A 75 -38.10 -5.07 -0.47
CA GLU A 75 -38.12 -5.08 -1.94
C GLU A 75 -39.19 -6.07 -2.44
N LEU A 76 -40.07 -5.61 -3.33
CA LEU A 76 -41.03 -6.45 -4.06
C LEU A 76 -40.40 -6.99 -5.34
N GLU A 77 -39.77 -6.10 -6.10
CA GLU A 77 -38.89 -6.42 -7.22
C GLU A 77 -37.56 -5.72 -7.02
N LYS A 78 -36.47 -6.50 -7.06
CA LYS A 78 -35.11 -5.99 -6.89
C LYS A 78 -34.86 -4.77 -7.79
N ASP A 79 -34.37 -3.69 -7.20
CA ASP A 79 -34.00 -2.42 -7.86
C ASP A 79 -35.16 -1.70 -8.60
N ARG A 80 -36.42 -2.09 -8.35
CA ARG A 80 -37.60 -1.60 -9.10
C ARG A 80 -38.76 -1.14 -8.24
N SER A 81 -39.11 -1.90 -7.21
CA SER A 81 -40.26 -1.56 -6.36
C SER A 81 -40.06 -2.03 -4.93
N VAL A 82 -40.50 -1.19 -3.99
CA VAL A 82 -40.44 -1.47 -2.55
C VAL A 82 -41.84 -1.40 -1.94
N GLU A 83 -42.03 -2.15 -0.86
CA GLU A 83 -43.18 -2.08 0.03
C GLU A 83 -42.79 -1.52 1.39
N ILE A 84 -43.61 -0.61 1.92
CA ILE A 84 -43.47 -0.11 3.29
C ILE A 84 -44.23 -1.06 4.21
N VAL A 85 -43.49 -1.95 4.88
CA VAL A 85 -44.04 -2.97 5.79
C VAL A 85 -44.15 -2.42 7.22
N GLY A 86 -43.18 -1.59 7.61
CA GLY A 86 -43.02 -1.13 8.98
C GLY A 86 -42.38 -2.15 9.91
N VAL A 87 -41.99 -1.65 11.08
CA VAL A 87 -41.43 -2.45 12.17
C VAL A 87 -42.02 -2.01 13.51
N GLU A 88 -41.96 -2.89 14.51
CA GLU A 88 -42.41 -2.56 15.85
C GLU A 88 -41.45 -1.58 16.54
N SER A 89 -41.98 -0.45 17.01
CA SER A 89 -41.22 0.60 17.69
C SER A 89 -40.48 0.08 18.93
N GLY A 90 -39.19 0.44 19.05
CA GLY A 90 -38.39 0.18 20.24
C GLY A 90 -37.86 -1.26 20.38
N ARG A 91 -38.05 -2.13 19.39
CA ARG A 91 -37.47 -3.49 19.40
C ARG A 91 -35.98 -3.54 19.05
N LEU A 92 -35.44 -2.50 18.43
CA LEU A 92 -34.03 -2.45 18.05
C LEU A 92 -33.13 -2.29 19.27
N LYS A 93 -32.31 -3.30 19.57
CA LYS A 93 -31.41 -3.30 20.73
C LYS A 93 -30.08 -2.62 20.38
N LEU A 94 -30.05 -1.29 20.42
CA LEU A 94 -28.85 -0.50 20.08
C LEU A 94 -27.64 -0.85 20.96
N GLY A 95 -27.84 -1.15 22.26
CA GLY A 95 -26.78 -1.60 23.16
C GLY A 95 -26.10 -2.88 22.68
N LYS A 96 -26.90 -3.90 22.33
CA LYS A 96 -26.40 -5.17 21.78
C LYS A 96 -25.59 -4.96 20.51
N LEU A 97 -26.05 -4.07 19.63
CA LEU A 97 -25.37 -3.76 18.37
C LEU A 97 -24.00 -3.11 18.62
N ARG A 98 -23.90 -2.17 19.58
CA ARG A 98 -22.62 -1.56 19.99
C ARG A 98 -21.67 -2.57 20.63
N ASP A 99 -22.17 -3.44 21.51
CA ASP A 99 -21.37 -4.47 22.17
C ASP A 99 -20.79 -5.47 21.16
N LEU A 100 -21.61 -5.91 20.21
CA LEU A 100 -21.17 -6.78 19.12
C LEU A 100 -20.18 -6.06 18.19
N ALA A 101 -20.41 -4.79 17.83
CA ALA A 101 -19.48 -4.01 17.02
C ALA A 101 -18.10 -3.94 17.70
N ARG A 102 -18.04 -3.58 18.98
CA ARG A 102 -16.78 -3.56 19.76
C ARG A 102 -16.12 -4.94 19.80
N SER A 103 -16.89 -5.99 20.00
CA SER A 103 -16.38 -7.36 20.11
C SER A 103 -15.81 -7.92 18.80
N TYR A 104 -16.36 -7.52 17.65
CA TYR A 104 -15.98 -8.06 16.33
C TYR A 104 -15.07 -7.13 15.53
N LEU A 105 -15.06 -5.83 15.80
CA LEU A 105 -14.24 -4.84 15.09
C LEU A 105 -13.05 -4.36 15.93
N GLY A 106 -13.11 -4.50 17.26
CA GLY A 106 -12.08 -3.99 18.16
C GLY A 106 -12.10 -2.46 18.33
N CYS A 107 -13.08 -1.77 17.76
CA CYS A 107 -13.29 -0.32 17.89
C CYS A 107 -14.78 0.01 18.09
N ASP A 108 -15.06 1.27 18.47
CA ASP A 108 -16.42 1.78 18.60
C ASP A 108 -16.87 2.46 17.31
N LEU A 109 -17.99 2.00 16.76
CA LEU A 109 -18.69 2.70 15.68
C LEU A 109 -19.68 3.71 16.29
N ARG A 110 -19.66 4.95 15.79
CA ARG A 110 -20.64 5.98 16.17
C ARG A 110 -21.97 5.71 15.48
N ILE A 111 -22.83 4.98 16.18
CA ILE A 111 -24.14 4.54 15.68
C ILE A 111 -25.27 5.24 16.45
N GLN A 112 -26.25 5.76 15.72
CA GLN A 112 -27.45 6.39 16.26
C GLN A 112 -28.70 5.75 15.65
N ALA A 113 -29.75 5.58 16.45
CA ALA A 113 -31.05 5.10 15.99
C ALA A 113 -32.05 6.27 15.98
N GLN A 114 -32.87 6.33 14.94
CA GLN A 114 -33.92 7.31 14.79
C GLN A 114 -35.23 6.60 14.42
N ALA A 115 -36.28 6.86 15.20
CA ALA A 115 -37.64 6.46 14.87
C ALA A 115 -38.23 7.42 13.83
N ILE A 116 -38.85 6.87 12.79
CA ILE A 116 -39.47 7.64 11.71
C ILE A 116 -40.90 7.17 11.52
N GLN A 117 -41.85 8.08 11.79
CA GLN A 117 -43.27 7.81 11.64
C GLN A 117 -43.73 8.29 10.26
N LEU A 118 -44.15 7.37 9.39
CA LEU A 118 -44.73 7.68 8.08
C LEU A 118 -46.19 7.26 8.06
N SER A 119 -47.12 8.23 8.06
CA SER A 119 -48.55 7.96 8.15
C SER A 119 -48.89 7.02 9.33
N HIS A 120 -49.32 5.77 9.06
CA HIS A 120 -49.65 4.75 10.07
C HIS A 120 -48.55 3.70 10.29
N VAL A 121 -47.39 3.85 9.65
CA VAL A 121 -46.30 2.89 9.65
C VAL A 121 -45.09 3.46 10.38
N HIS A 122 -44.46 2.64 11.23
CA HIS A 122 -43.25 3.00 11.96
C HIS A 122 -42.03 2.38 11.27
N LEU A 123 -41.01 3.21 11.03
CA LEU A 123 -39.70 2.80 10.52
C LEU A 123 -38.63 3.09 11.57
N GLU A 124 -37.55 2.31 11.54
CA GLU A 124 -36.35 2.56 12.36
C GLU A 124 -35.17 2.80 11.43
N ALA A 125 -34.44 3.90 11.61
CA ALA A 125 -33.25 4.22 10.85
C ALA A 125 -32.00 4.15 11.73
N LEU A 126 -30.98 3.42 11.29
CA LEU A 126 -29.66 3.41 11.91
C LEU A 126 -28.71 4.28 11.11
N HIS A 127 -28.21 5.34 11.73
CA HIS A 127 -27.10 6.15 11.22
C HIS A 127 -25.76 5.57 11.67
N VAL A 128 -24.77 5.59 10.77
CA VAL A 128 -23.35 5.44 11.13
C VAL A 128 -22.54 6.57 10.50
N SER A 129 -21.64 7.15 11.29
CA SER A 129 -20.77 8.23 10.79
C SER A 129 -19.77 7.72 9.75
N LYS A 130 -19.44 8.57 8.78
CA LYS A 130 -18.28 8.35 7.91
C LYS A 130 -17.00 8.28 8.74
N ARG A 131 -16.09 7.36 8.40
CA ARG A 131 -14.74 7.32 8.96
C ARG A 131 -13.98 8.61 8.64
N SER A 132 -13.11 9.08 9.54
CA SER A 132 -12.32 10.29 9.27
C SER A 132 -11.31 10.04 8.15
N VAL A 133 -10.92 11.10 7.45
CA VAL A 133 -9.81 11.03 6.49
C VAL A 133 -8.52 10.68 7.26
N GLY A 134 -7.69 9.82 6.68
CA GLY A 134 -6.43 9.38 7.27
C GLY A 134 -6.53 8.20 8.24
N ASP A 135 -7.66 7.98 8.92
CA ASP A 135 -7.82 6.81 9.80
C ASP A 135 -7.59 5.50 9.01
N SER A 136 -7.25 4.39 9.67
CA SER A 136 -7.20 3.07 9.00
C SER A 136 -8.61 2.51 8.78
N PRO A 137 -8.88 1.79 7.66
CA PRO A 137 -10.13 1.09 7.45
C PRO A 137 -10.45 0.14 8.61
N THR A 138 -11.69 0.18 9.09
CA THR A 138 -12.16 -0.75 10.09
C THR A 138 -12.19 -2.16 9.50
N ARG A 139 -11.54 -3.09 10.21
CA ARG A 139 -11.42 -4.50 9.84
C ARG A 139 -12.05 -5.39 10.90
N PHE A 140 -12.43 -6.60 10.52
CA PHE A 140 -12.91 -7.57 11.50
C PHE A 140 -11.74 -8.11 12.34
N PHE A 141 -11.85 -8.00 13.66
CA PHE A 141 -10.84 -8.47 14.62
C PHE A 141 -10.90 -9.98 14.87
N LYS A 142 -12.04 -10.62 14.57
CA LYS A 142 -12.25 -12.07 14.69
C LYS A 142 -13.17 -12.59 13.59
N ASN A 143 -13.13 -13.91 13.37
CA ASN A 143 -14.01 -14.57 12.42
C ASN A 143 -15.48 -14.41 12.84
N GLY A 144 -16.34 -14.22 11.84
CA GLY A 144 -17.78 -14.31 11.98
C GLY A 144 -18.25 -15.75 12.21
N PRO A 145 -19.54 -15.93 12.54
CA PRO A 145 -20.15 -17.24 12.64
C PRO A 145 -20.00 -18.02 11.33
N HIS A 146 -19.95 -19.35 11.45
CA HIS A 146 -19.85 -20.25 10.32
C HIS A 146 -21.22 -20.45 9.65
N ASP A 147 -21.23 -20.49 8.33
CA ASP A 147 -22.38 -20.91 7.54
C ASP A 147 -22.61 -22.43 7.60
N GLU A 148 -23.67 -22.92 6.95
CA GLU A 148 -24.00 -24.34 6.86
C GLU A 148 -22.89 -25.20 6.21
N ARG A 149 -21.96 -24.55 5.47
CA ARG A 149 -20.81 -25.17 4.81
C ARG A 149 -19.52 -25.00 5.62
N ASN A 150 -19.65 -24.60 6.88
CA ASN A 150 -18.55 -24.35 7.83
C ASN A 150 -17.58 -23.23 7.40
N LYS A 151 -17.98 -22.33 6.51
CA LYS A 151 -17.20 -21.16 6.11
C LYS A 151 -17.62 -19.95 6.96
N PRO A 152 -16.67 -19.19 7.54
CA PRO A 152 -17.03 -18.01 8.31
C PRO A 152 -17.65 -16.94 7.40
N TYR A 153 -18.69 -16.27 7.90
CA TYR A 153 -19.43 -15.22 7.18
C TYR A 153 -18.54 -14.02 6.80
N PHE A 154 -17.55 -13.73 7.63
CA PHE A 154 -16.42 -12.85 7.38
C PHE A 154 -15.22 -13.37 8.19
N LYS A 155 -14.00 -13.09 7.75
CA LYS A 155 -12.77 -13.54 8.39
C LYS A 155 -12.11 -12.41 9.18
N LYS A 156 -11.31 -12.79 10.18
CA LYS A 156 -10.37 -11.88 10.82
C LYS A 156 -9.47 -11.24 9.75
N GLY A 157 -9.37 -9.91 9.79
CA GLY A 157 -8.60 -9.10 8.85
C GLY A 157 -9.41 -8.56 7.66
N ASP A 158 -10.61 -9.10 7.40
CA ASP A 158 -11.44 -8.64 6.28
C ASP A 158 -11.82 -7.15 6.48
N VAL A 159 -11.69 -6.38 5.40
CA VAL A 159 -12.15 -4.98 5.32
C VAL A 159 -13.33 -4.94 4.35
N VAL A 160 -14.49 -4.51 4.84
CA VAL A 160 -15.71 -4.34 4.05
C VAL A 160 -15.93 -2.88 3.71
N PHE A 161 -16.42 -2.60 2.52
CA PHE A 161 -16.75 -1.24 2.06
C PHE A 161 -17.98 -1.24 1.14
N ARG A 162 -18.54 -0.07 0.91
CA ARG A 162 -19.73 0.18 0.09
C ARG A 162 -19.27 0.60 -1.31
N ARG A 163 -19.67 -0.14 -2.33
CA ARG A 163 -19.59 0.20 -3.75
C ARG A 163 -20.99 0.62 -4.21
N LEU A 164 -21.28 1.92 -4.13
CA LEU A 164 -22.59 2.48 -4.47
C LEU A 164 -23.72 1.77 -3.70
N ASP A 165 -24.48 0.91 -4.34
CA ASP A 165 -25.63 0.19 -3.80
C ASP A 165 -25.28 -1.13 -3.09
N SER A 166 -24.01 -1.57 -3.08
CA SER A 166 -23.66 -2.90 -2.57
C SER A 166 -22.43 -2.90 -1.66
N ASN A 167 -22.32 -3.93 -0.82
CA ASN A 167 -21.18 -4.12 0.08
C ASN A 167 -20.19 -5.14 -0.51
N ASP A 168 -18.91 -4.81 -0.56
CA ASP A 168 -17.84 -5.66 -1.10
C ASP A 168 -16.66 -5.79 -0.11
N MET A 169 -15.85 -6.83 -0.30
CA MET A 169 -14.61 -7.04 0.46
C MET A 169 -13.44 -6.43 -0.29
N ALA A 170 -12.61 -5.64 0.41
CA ALA A 170 -11.37 -5.13 -0.14
C ALA A 170 -10.39 -6.30 -0.39
N LYS A 171 -9.89 -6.39 -1.63
CA LYS A 171 -8.97 -7.45 -2.06
C LYS A 171 -7.77 -6.89 -2.83
N ASN A 172 -7.98 -5.82 -3.59
CA ASN A 172 -7.01 -5.29 -4.54
C ASN A 172 -6.57 -3.87 -4.14
N ALA A 173 -5.43 -3.39 -4.67
CA ALA A 173 -4.93 -2.05 -4.37
C ALA A 173 -5.94 -0.92 -4.67
N GLU A 174 -6.72 -1.04 -5.75
CA GLU A 174 -7.76 -0.06 -6.11
C GLU A 174 -8.85 0.07 -5.03
N ASP A 175 -9.15 -1.02 -4.30
CA ASP A 175 -10.08 -0.97 -3.16
C ASP A 175 -9.49 -0.16 -2.00
N TYR A 176 -8.21 -0.38 -1.71
CA TYR A 176 -7.48 0.35 -0.68
C TYR A 176 -7.26 1.82 -1.08
N ASP A 177 -7.11 2.10 -2.38
CA ASP A 177 -7.06 3.45 -2.93
C ASP A 177 -8.32 4.23 -2.60
N PHE A 178 -9.48 3.63 -2.86
CA PHE A 178 -10.75 4.21 -2.45
C PHE A 178 -10.84 4.37 -0.92
N LEU A 179 -10.53 3.31 -0.17
CA LEU A 179 -10.65 3.30 1.30
C LEU A 179 -9.78 4.35 1.98
N PHE A 180 -8.59 4.66 1.47
CA PHE A 180 -7.71 5.68 2.03
C PHE A 180 -7.88 7.05 1.38
N SER A 181 -8.71 7.18 0.35
CA SER A 181 -9.07 8.48 -0.23
C SER A 181 -9.97 9.30 0.70
N ALA A 182 -10.33 10.51 0.26
CA ALA A 182 -11.40 11.30 0.87
C ALA A 182 -12.79 10.64 0.77
N ARG A 183 -12.93 9.53 0.00
CA ARG A 183 -14.18 8.77 -0.20
C ARG A 183 -15.30 9.71 -0.61
N ARG A 184 -15.03 10.56 -1.61
CA ARG A 184 -16.00 11.51 -2.15
C ARG A 184 -17.06 10.71 -2.92
N PRO A 185 -18.34 10.90 -2.64
CA PRO A 185 -19.39 10.20 -3.35
C PRO A 185 -19.50 10.75 -4.79
N PRO A 186 -19.64 9.89 -5.81
CA PRO A 186 -19.73 10.33 -7.20
C PRO A 186 -20.90 11.29 -7.46
N SER A 187 -21.98 11.18 -6.67
CA SER A 187 -23.15 12.06 -6.75
C SER A 187 -22.86 13.51 -6.35
N LEU A 188 -21.79 13.77 -5.58
CA LEU A 188 -21.34 15.11 -5.20
C LEU A 188 -20.22 15.66 -6.09
N GLU A 189 -19.60 14.85 -6.96
CA GLU A 189 -18.53 15.32 -7.87
C GLU A 189 -19.04 16.34 -8.92
N ILE A 190 -20.35 16.37 -9.18
CA ILE A 190 -20.98 17.30 -10.14
C ILE A 190 -21.19 18.71 -9.53
N SER A 191 -21.11 18.87 -8.20
CA SER A 191 -21.63 20.07 -7.52
C SER A 191 -20.64 20.79 -6.60
N ILE A 192 -19.44 20.24 -6.37
CA ILE A 192 -18.53 20.77 -5.34
C ILE A 192 -17.09 20.87 -5.88
N GLU A 193 -16.79 21.96 -6.58
CA GLU A 193 -15.42 22.36 -6.95
C GLU A 193 -14.64 22.98 -5.77
N ASN A 194 -15.23 23.12 -4.57
CA ASN A 194 -14.70 24.03 -3.52
C ASN A 194 -14.55 23.45 -2.09
N LEU A 195 -14.48 22.13 -1.89
CA LEU A 195 -14.11 21.58 -0.57
C LEU A 195 -12.64 21.14 -0.58
N ALA A 196 -11.78 22.12 -0.25
CA ALA A 196 -10.38 22.05 0.17
C ALA A 196 -9.57 20.87 -0.39
N ASP A 197 -8.67 21.18 -1.34
CA ASP A 197 -7.43 20.43 -1.47
C ASP A 197 -6.66 20.62 -0.16
N GLU A 198 -6.90 19.74 0.81
CA GLU A 198 -6.13 19.73 2.05
C GLU A 198 -4.66 19.47 1.69
N GLU A 199 -3.77 20.30 2.22
CA GLU A 199 -2.33 20.11 2.01
C GLU A 199 -1.91 18.70 2.49
N PRO A 200 -1.02 18.02 1.75
CA PRO A 200 -0.49 16.73 2.15
C PRO A 200 0.20 16.84 3.52
N LEU A 201 0.47 15.69 4.16
CA LEU A 201 1.33 15.69 5.36
C LEU A 201 2.66 16.38 5.05
N GLU A 202 3.24 17.04 6.06
CA GLU A 202 4.59 17.57 5.95
C GLU A 202 5.52 16.44 5.49
N HIS A 203 6.32 16.70 4.46
CA HIS A 203 7.24 15.69 3.96
C HIS A 203 8.49 16.28 3.33
N ASN A 204 9.56 15.48 3.32
CA ASN A 204 10.82 15.79 2.62
C ASN A 204 11.07 14.87 1.42
N LEU A 205 10.01 14.30 0.82
CA LEU A 205 10.12 13.44 -0.35
C LEU A 205 10.97 14.11 -1.45
N PRO A 206 11.90 13.37 -2.09
CA PRO A 206 12.69 13.90 -3.19
C PRO A 206 11.81 14.23 -4.40
N ASP A 207 12.38 14.98 -5.36
CA ASP A 207 11.69 15.28 -6.62
C ASP A 207 11.32 13.98 -7.35
N ARG A 208 10.03 13.81 -7.62
CA ARG A 208 9.46 12.65 -8.32
C ARG A 208 10.17 12.37 -9.63
N ILE A 209 10.57 13.39 -10.38
CA ILE A 209 11.21 13.24 -11.69
C ILE A 209 12.56 12.52 -11.55
N LEU A 210 13.28 12.74 -10.43
CA LEU A 210 14.57 12.11 -10.15
C LEU A 210 14.41 10.63 -9.73
N VAL A 211 13.37 10.32 -8.98
CA VAL A 211 13.14 8.96 -8.46
C VAL A 211 12.34 8.08 -9.42
N CYS A 212 11.17 8.54 -9.84
CA CYS A 212 10.24 7.79 -10.68
C CYS A 212 9.28 8.73 -11.41
N SER A 213 9.70 9.24 -12.57
CA SER A 213 8.88 10.12 -13.42
C SER A 213 7.50 9.56 -13.79
N ARG A 214 7.39 8.23 -14.00
CA ARG A 214 6.12 7.54 -14.24
C ARG A 214 6.17 6.16 -13.60
N PHE A 215 5.28 5.95 -12.64
CA PHE A 215 5.12 4.67 -11.94
C PHE A 215 4.07 3.81 -12.67
N ILE A 216 4.37 2.54 -12.94
CA ILE A 216 3.48 1.62 -13.67
C ILE A 216 3.60 0.23 -13.05
N GLY A 217 2.46 -0.45 -12.87
CA GLY A 217 2.37 -1.78 -12.27
C GLY A 217 2.48 -1.76 -10.75
N ARG A 218 2.89 -2.89 -10.18
CA ARG A 218 3.09 -3.15 -8.74
C ARG A 218 1.82 -3.09 -7.91
N LYS A 219 0.66 -3.47 -8.49
CA LYS A 219 -0.63 -3.41 -7.76
C LYS A 219 -0.64 -4.38 -6.58
N GLY A 220 -0.14 -5.60 -6.77
CA GLY A 220 -0.02 -6.58 -5.69
C GLY A 220 0.91 -6.10 -4.57
N ASP A 221 2.10 -5.62 -4.95
CA ASP A 221 3.11 -5.12 -4.03
C ASP A 221 2.59 -3.91 -3.20
N LEU A 222 1.87 -2.98 -3.82
CA LEU A 222 1.22 -1.87 -3.11
C LEU A 222 0.14 -2.36 -2.15
N GLY A 223 -0.67 -3.35 -2.54
CA GLY A 223 -1.67 -3.97 -1.67
C GLY A 223 -1.06 -4.58 -0.41
N GLU A 224 0.08 -5.27 -0.55
CA GLU A 224 0.82 -5.80 0.60
C GLU A 224 1.36 -4.70 1.53
N LEU A 225 1.86 -3.58 0.97
CA LEU A 225 2.29 -2.43 1.77
C LEU A 225 1.12 -1.78 2.52
N TRP A 226 -0.04 -1.64 1.88
CA TRP A 226 -1.26 -1.13 2.54
C TRP A 226 -1.73 -2.06 3.66
N ALA A 227 -1.71 -3.37 3.44
CA ALA A 227 -2.04 -4.35 4.47
C ALA A 227 -1.07 -4.28 5.66
N TRP A 228 0.24 -4.14 5.39
CA TRP A 228 1.27 -3.95 6.41
C TRP A 228 1.13 -2.64 7.17
N LEU A 229 0.80 -1.53 6.48
CA LEU A 229 0.66 -0.23 7.13
C LEU A 229 -0.43 -0.28 8.21
N GLY A 230 -1.51 -1.00 7.94
CA GLY A 230 -2.57 -1.24 8.90
C GLY A 230 -2.21 -2.21 10.03
N ASP A 231 -1.15 -3.02 9.96
CA ASP A 231 -0.83 -4.01 11.00
C ASP A 231 -0.23 -3.36 12.26
N ASP A 232 -0.95 -3.42 13.38
CA ASP A 232 -0.52 -2.81 14.64
C ASP A 232 0.62 -3.57 15.34
N PHE A 233 1.10 -4.69 14.81
CA PHE A 233 2.21 -5.46 15.40
C PHE A 233 3.50 -5.40 14.59
N SER A 234 3.45 -4.92 13.34
CA SER A 234 4.62 -4.80 12.47
C SER A 234 5.02 -3.33 12.31
N ARG A 235 6.15 -2.94 12.90
CA ARG A 235 6.66 -1.55 12.82
C ARG A 235 7.56 -1.28 11.64
N VAL A 236 8.22 -2.32 11.13
CA VAL A 236 9.21 -2.22 10.06
C VAL A 236 8.92 -3.22 8.95
N ARG A 237 9.09 -2.78 7.70
CA ARG A 237 9.05 -3.63 6.52
C ARG A 237 10.25 -3.36 5.63
N LEU A 238 10.86 -4.42 5.14
CA LEU A 238 11.90 -4.41 4.11
C LEU A 238 11.27 -4.65 2.76
N ILE A 239 11.57 -3.80 1.78
CA ILE A 239 11.45 -4.12 0.36
C ILE A 239 12.81 -4.66 -0.09
N ALA A 240 12.87 -5.97 -0.33
CA ALA A 240 14.11 -6.67 -0.70
C ALA A 240 14.01 -7.25 -2.11
N GLY A 241 15.07 -7.17 -2.90
CA GLY A 241 15.11 -7.75 -4.25
C GLY A 241 16.28 -7.23 -5.05
N GLU A 242 16.61 -7.88 -6.17
CA GLU A 242 17.78 -7.55 -6.99
C GLU A 242 17.81 -6.07 -7.43
N GLY A 243 19.01 -5.60 -7.80
CA GLY A 243 19.18 -4.26 -8.38
C GLY A 243 18.31 -4.04 -9.63
N GLY A 244 17.70 -2.86 -9.74
CA GLY A 244 16.92 -2.47 -10.92
C GLY A 244 15.45 -2.90 -10.96
N LEU A 245 14.95 -3.60 -9.94
CA LEU A 245 13.54 -4.05 -9.87
C LEU A 245 12.53 -2.95 -9.50
N GLY A 246 12.98 -1.76 -9.10
CA GLY A 246 12.13 -0.62 -8.77
C GLY A 246 11.76 -0.46 -7.29
N LYS A 247 12.55 -1.01 -6.36
CA LYS A 247 12.32 -0.90 -4.91
C LYS A 247 12.14 0.54 -4.43
N THR A 248 13.11 1.42 -4.76
CA THR A 248 13.05 2.85 -4.45
C THR A 248 11.82 3.51 -5.06
N SER A 249 11.46 3.15 -6.30
CA SER A 249 10.26 3.69 -6.96
C SER A 249 8.97 3.25 -6.28
N LEU A 250 8.89 1.99 -5.82
CA LEU A 250 7.75 1.47 -5.06
C LEU A 250 7.63 2.16 -3.70
N ALA A 251 8.74 2.26 -2.96
CA ALA A 251 8.78 2.99 -1.69
C ALA A 251 8.34 4.45 -1.87
N TYR A 252 8.88 5.14 -2.88
CA TYR A 252 8.51 6.52 -3.19
C TYR A 252 7.03 6.67 -3.50
N ARG A 253 6.49 5.80 -4.38
CA ARG A 253 5.08 5.85 -4.74
C ARG A 253 4.19 5.65 -3.52
N PHE A 254 4.54 4.68 -2.67
CA PHE A 254 3.78 4.41 -1.45
C PHE A 254 3.85 5.59 -0.48
N SER A 255 5.02 6.20 -0.28
CA SER A 255 5.17 7.39 0.56
C SER A 255 4.41 8.61 0.05
N GLU A 256 4.39 8.82 -1.28
CA GLU A 256 3.58 9.86 -1.92
C GLU A 256 2.09 9.66 -1.62
N GLU A 257 1.60 8.42 -1.67
CA GLU A 257 0.22 8.10 -1.28
C GLU A 257 -0.03 8.30 0.21
N VAL A 258 0.90 7.89 1.08
CA VAL A 258 0.79 8.11 2.54
C VAL A 258 0.69 9.60 2.87
N ALA A 259 1.54 10.43 2.27
CA ALA A 259 1.52 11.88 2.47
C ALA A 259 0.24 12.52 1.94
N THR A 260 -0.14 12.21 0.69
CA THR A 260 -1.31 12.80 0.02
C THR A 260 -2.62 12.40 0.68
N ARG A 261 -2.71 11.16 1.19
CA ARG A 261 -3.91 10.63 1.86
C ARG A 261 -3.99 10.95 3.35
N ARG A 262 -2.99 11.66 3.87
CA ARG A 262 -2.92 12.10 5.26
C ARG A 262 -3.11 10.96 6.26
N ILE A 263 -2.44 9.84 6.01
CA ILE A 263 -2.61 8.63 6.81
C ILE A 263 -2.23 8.90 8.27
N ARG A 264 -3.17 8.62 9.16
CA ARG A 264 -2.99 8.69 10.60
C ARG A 264 -2.40 7.37 11.11
N PRO A 265 -1.60 7.41 12.19
CA PRO A 265 -1.37 8.55 13.09
C PRO A 265 -0.20 9.48 12.66
N PHE A 266 0.30 9.38 11.42
CA PHE A 266 1.48 10.13 11.02
C PHE A 266 1.22 11.64 10.93
N GLU A 267 2.15 12.40 11.49
CA GLU A 267 2.22 13.85 11.37
C GLU A 267 3.06 14.27 10.16
N LYS A 268 4.04 13.43 9.78
CA LYS A 268 4.91 13.66 8.64
C LYS A 268 5.40 12.39 7.94
N VAL A 269 5.87 12.57 6.72
CA VAL A 269 6.58 11.55 5.93
C VAL A 269 8.05 11.94 5.80
N VAL A 270 8.93 11.09 6.31
CA VAL A 270 10.39 11.30 6.27
C VAL A 270 11.02 10.33 5.28
N TRP A 271 11.81 10.86 4.36
CA TRP A 271 12.62 10.13 3.40
C TRP A 271 14.09 10.42 3.69
N LEU A 272 14.86 9.35 3.90
CA LEU A 272 16.30 9.39 4.08
C LEU A 272 16.95 8.40 3.12
N THR A 273 18.05 8.76 2.49
CA THR A 273 18.78 7.88 1.56
C THR A 273 20.27 7.80 1.86
N ALA A 274 20.85 6.59 1.77
CA ALA A 274 22.31 6.39 1.74
C ALA A 274 22.89 6.38 0.32
N LYS A 275 22.04 6.63 -0.68
CA LYS A 275 22.42 6.51 -2.09
C LYS A 275 23.30 7.67 -2.53
N GLU A 276 24.52 7.37 -2.94
CA GLU A 276 25.45 8.38 -3.47
C GLU A 276 25.29 8.62 -4.97
N ARG A 277 24.88 7.59 -5.73
CA ARG A 277 24.85 7.63 -7.21
C ARG A 277 23.69 6.80 -7.75
N GLN A 278 23.10 7.29 -8.84
CA GLN A 278 22.02 6.60 -9.55
C GLN A 278 22.39 6.35 -11.01
N PHE A 279 22.19 5.12 -11.46
CA PHE A 279 22.30 4.77 -12.88
C PHE A 279 21.01 5.13 -13.63
N ILE A 280 21.15 5.88 -14.72
CA ILE A 280 20.05 6.32 -15.58
C ILE A 280 20.04 5.48 -16.85
N ALA A 281 19.17 4.46 -16.88
CA ALA A 281 19.09 3.51 -17.98
C ALA A 281 18.87 4.18 -19.34
N ALA A 282 18.01 5.20 -19.41
CA ALA A 282 17.73 5.99 -20.60
C ALA A 282 18.94 6.72 -21.22
N GLU A 283 20.00 6.95 -20.43
CA GLU A 283 21.20 7.70 -20.81
C GLU A 283 22.45 6.81 -20.88
N ASP A 284 22.44 5.65 -20.22
CA ASP A 284 23.61 4.80 -20.03
C ASP A 284 24.71 5.43 -19.16
N SER A 285 24.31 6.22 -18.18
CA SER A 285 25.22 7.03 -17.37
C SER A 285 24.86 6.99 -15.90
N TYR A 286 25.83 7.31 -15.05
CA TYR A 286 25.59 7.60 -13.64
C TYR A 286 25.37 9.10 -13.46
N ARG A 287 24.45 9.44 -12.57
CA ARG A 287 24.32 10.77 -12.00
C ARG A 287 24.62 10.68 -10.52
N ASP A 288 25.44 11.60 -10.02
CA ASP A 288 25.66 11.72 -8.59
C ASP A 288 24.35 12.19 -7.96
N ASP A 289 23.97 11.53 -6.87
CA ASP A 289 22.78 11.93 -6.14
C ASP A 289 23.04 13.27 -5.48
N ARG A 290 22.03 14.14 -5.44
CA ARG A 290 22.21 15.50 -4.91
C ARG A 290 22.26 15.51 -3.39
N LYS A 291 21.81 14.43 -2.74
CA LYS A 291 21.67 14.34 -1.30
C LYS A 291 21.92 12.91 -0.84
N THR A 292 22.91 12.74 0.04
CA THR A 292 23.11 11.55 0.86
C THR A 292 22.84 11.98 2.29
N ASP A 293 21.83 11.40 2.94
CA ASP A 293 21.41 11.79 4.28
C ASP A 293 22.24 11.09 5.38
N PHE A 294 22.74 9.89 5.10
CA PHE A 294 23.51 9.08 6.04
C PHE A 294 24.44 8.11 5.32
N ASN A 295 25.50 7.67 6.01
CA ASN A 295 26.47 6.69 5.49
C ASN A 295 26.85 5.61 6.51
N ASP A 296 26.32 5.70 7.74
CA ASP A 296 26.44 4.72 8.81
C ASP A 296 25.20 4.78 9.72
N ALA A 297 25.13 3.93 10.75
CA ALA A 297 23.99 3.91 11.66
C ALA A 297 23.88 5.18 12.53
N GLN A 298 25.01 5.80 12.92
CA GLN A 298 24.98 6.97 13.79
C GLN A 298 24.44 8.19 13.05
N SER A 299 24.94 8.45 11.84
CA SER A 299 24.45 9.50 10.95
C SER A 299 22.98 9.29 10.58
N LEU A 300 22.53 8.04 10.39
CA LEU A 300 21.12 7.72 10.19
C LEU A 300 20.26 8.16 11.39
N PHE A 301 20.65 7.79 12.61
CA PHE A 301 19.88 8.14 13.80
C PHE A 301 19.88 9.66 14.05
N ARG A 302 21.00 10.33 13.81
CA ARG A 302 21.07 11.80 13.87
C ARG A 302 20.17 12.45 12.82
N ALA A 303 20.15 11.96 11.59
CA ALA A 303 19.25 12.47 10.55
C ALA A 303 17.76 12.29 10.93
N ILE A 304 17.41 11.14 11.52
CA ILE A 304 16.05 10.93 12.04
C ILE A 304 15.75 11.91 13.17
N ALA A 305 16.61 12.04 14.18
CA ALA A 305 16.40 12.98 15.29
C ALA A 305 16.26 14.44 14.79
N SER A 306 17.12 14.87 13.86
CA SER A 306 17.09 16.21 13.25
C SER A 306 15.75 16.47 12.53
N THR A 307 15.24 15.50 11.77
CA THR A 307 13.90 15.62 11.13
C THR A 307 12.73 15.66 12.11
N HIS A 308 12.96 15.30 13.38
CA HIS A 308 11.99 15.35 14.47
C HIS A 308 12.27 16.49 15.48
N GLY A 309 13.04 17.50 15.07
CA GLY A 309 13.15 18.77 15.77
C GLY A 309 14.38 18.93 16.68
N TYR A 310 15.28 17.96 16.75
CA TYR A 310 16.57 18.13 17.43
C TYR A 310 17.48 19.05 16.61
N LEU A 311 18.20 19.94 17.28
CA LEU A 311 19.21 20.81 16.66
C LEU A 311 20.52 20.05 16.45
N ASP A 312 21.25 20.37 15.39
CA ASP A 312 22.54 19.72 15.09
C ASP A 312 23.52 19.82 16.29
N SER A 313 23.52 20.96 16.99
CA SER A 313 24.34 21.16 18.20
C SER A 313 24.01 20.22 19.36
N GLU A 314 22.77 19.72 19.44
CA GLU A 314 22.35 18.74 20.44
C GLU A 314 22.77 17.32 20.05
N LEU A 315 23.01 17.07 18.76
CA LEU A 315 23.32 15.75 18.20
C LEU A 315 24.82 15.50 18.05
N ASP A 316 25.63 16.56 17.91
CA ASP A 316 27.07 16.47 17.65
C ASP A 316 27.83 15.67 18.71
N GLU A 317 27.46 15.85 19.99
CA GLU A 317 28.11 15.21 21.14
C GLU A 317 27.58 13.80 21.45
N LEU A 318 26.46 13.39 20.84
CA LEU A 318 25.82 12.11 21.16
C LEU A 318 26.57 10.93 20.57
N ASP A 319 26.81 9.91 21.38
CA ASP A 319 27.28 8.61 20.89
C ASP A 319 26.21 7.87 20.07
N LEU A 320 26.54 6.70 19.54
CA LEU A 320 25.61 5.90 18.72
C LEU A 320 24.31 5.55 19.45
N LYS A 321 24.39 5.18 20.72
CA LYS A 321 23.24 4.74 21.53
C LYS A 321 22.39 5.94 21.92
N GLU A 322 23.01 7.04 22.29
CA GLU A 322 22.35 8.32 22.58
C GLU A 322 21.64 8.88 21.34
N SER A 323 22.29 8.81 20.17
CA SER A 323 21.68 9.21 18.89
C SER A 323 20.44 8.36 18.57
N MET A 324 20.51 7.05 18.79
CA MET A 324 19.36 6.14 18.63
C MET A 324 18.22 6.50 19.58
N GLN A 325 18.54 6.83 20.83
CA GLN A 325 17.56 7.20 21.85
C GLN A 325 16.86 8.51 21.50
N ALA A 326 17.60 9.54 21.08
CA ALA A 326 17.04 10.80 20.61
C ALA A 326 16.11 10.59 19.40
N ALA A 327 16.49 9.75 18.45
CA ALA A 327 15.64 9.40 17.31
C ALA A 327 14.33 8.70 17.73
N LEU A 328 14.38 7.77 18.69
CA LEU A 328 13.20 7.08 19.22
C LEU A 328 12.28 8.04 20.00
N GLU A 329 12.85 8.97 20.77
CA GLU A 329 12.11 10.01 21.48
C GLU A 329 11.41 10.96 20.52
N GLY A 330 12.12 11.44 19.48
CA GLY A 330 11.53 12.24 18.41
C GLY A 330 10.35 11.53 17.74
N CYS A 331 10.52 10.25 17.38
CA CYS A 331 9.45 9.42 16.81
C CYS A 331 8.26 9.16 17.77
N SER A 332 8.45 9.33 19.08
CA SER A 332 7.39 9.17 20.08
C SER A 332 6.57 10.44 20.23
N ILE A 333 7.22 11.59 20.12
CA ILE A 333 6.59 12.92 20.18
C ILE A 333 5.84 13.21 18.88
N MET A 334 6.48 12.93 17.74
CA MET A 334 5.96 13.20 16.40
C MET A 334 5.94 11.88 15.61
N PRO A 335 4.80 11.17 15.59
CA PRO A 335 4.66 9.93 14.86
C PRO A 335 4.85 10.14 13.35
N SER A 336 5.66 9.29 12.72
CA SER A 336 6.08 9.50 11.33
C SER A 336 6.03 8.22 10.50
N PHE A 337 5.83 8.38 9.19
CA PHE A 337 6.15 7.33 8.23
C PHE A 337 7.56 7.59 7.68
N ILE A 338 8.51 6.71 8.01
CA ILE A 338 9.93 6.91 7.69
C ILE A 338 10.37 5.91 6.64
N VAL A 339 10.90 6.40 5.53
CA VAL A 339 11.60 5.59 4.52
C VAL A 339 13.09 5.76 4.67
N ILE A 340 13.80 4.64 4.74
CA ILE A 340 15.26 4.57 4.73
C ILE A 340 15.65 3.79 3.46
N ASP A 341 16.03 4.53 2.43
CA ASP A 341 16.33 4.01 1.09
C ASP A 341 17.81 3.61 0.94
N ASP A 342 18.02 2.56 0.16
CA ASP A 342 19.33 2.02 -0.25
C ASP A 342 20.21 1.61 0.95
N VAL A 343 19.60 0.92 1.93
CA VAL A 343 20.28 0.46 3.17
C VAL A 343 21.46 -0.46 2.86
N ASP A 344 21.45 -1.17 1.72
CA ASP A 344 22.59 -1.98 1.27
C ASP A 344 23.86 -1.16 0.93
N SER A 345 23.78 0.17 0.94
CA SER A 345 24.94 1.07 0.95
C SER A 345 25.78 0.99 2.21
N LEU A 346 25.17 0.60 3.33
CA LEU A 346 25.84 0.54 4.62
C LEU A 346 26.63 -0.76 4.80
N GLN A 347 27.55 -0.77 5.78
CA GLN A 347 28.19 -2.01 6.23
C GLN A 347 27.16 -2.95 6.88
N PRO A 348 27.36 -4.28 6.84
CA PRO A 348 26.39 -5.24 7.36
C PRO A 348 25.91 -4.99 8.79
N GLU A 349 26.81 -4.54 9.68
CA GLU A 349 26.46 -4.21 11.07
C GLU A 349 25.50 -3.00 11.14
N ASP A 350 25.68 -2.00 10.28
CA ASP A 350 24.82 -0.81 10.25
C ASP A 350 23.47 -1.09 9.57
N GLN A 351 23.43 -2.01 8.60
CA GLN A 351 22.16 -2.53 8.05
C GLN A 351 21.31 -3.18 9.14
N GLN A 352 21.94 -4.01 10.00
CA GLN A 352 21.27 -4.63 11.13
C GLN A 352 20.77 -3.59 12.14
N ARG A 353 21.55 -2.54 12.43
CA ARG A 353 21.15 -1.45 13.32
C ARG A 353 19.95 -0.66 12.78
N ALA A 354 19.89 -0.40 11.48
CA ALA A 354 18.74 0.25 10.85
C ALA A 354 17.46 -0.58 11.01
N LEU A 355 17.54 -1.90 10.83
CA LEU A 355 16.42 -2.80 11.08
C LEU A 355 16.06 -2.88 12.57
N GLU A 356 17.04 -2.94 13.48
CA GLU A 356 16.80 -2.93 14.93
C GLU A 356 16.04 -1.67 15.36
N PHE A 357 16.44 -0.50 14.84
CA PHE A 357 15.73 0.75 15.06
C PHE A 357 14.26 0.66 14.62
N GLY A 358 14.01 0.11 13.42
CA GLY A 358 12.65 -0.16 12.93
C GLY A 358 11.84 -1.10 13.81
N MET A 359 12.46 -2.08 14.47
CA MET A 359 11.75 -2.97 15.40
C MET A 359 11.44 -2.30 16.75
N ARG A 360 12.22 -1.29 17.13
CA ARG A 360 12.11 -0.57 18.41
C ARG A 360 11.30 0.72 18.32
N THR A 361 10.84 1.10 17.13
CA THR A 361 10.10 2.36 16.96
C THR A 361 8.76 2.35 17.70
N PRO A 362 8.28 3.54 18.13
CA PRO A 362 7.01 3.68 18.83
C PRO A 362 5.82 3.16 18.01
N ALA A 363 4.71 2.84 18.69
CA ALA A 363 3.57 2.17 18.08
C ALA A 363 2.98 2.89 16.85
N ASN A 364 3.03 4.23 16.88
CA ASN A 364 2.45 5.11 15.88
C ASN A 364 3.42 5.49 14.75
N THR A 365 4.65 4.98 14.77
CA THR A 365 5.67 5.21 13.75
C THR A 365 5.88 3.94 12.94
N LYS A 366 6.06 4.08 11.63
CA LYS A 366 6.29 2.97 10.70
C LYS A 366 7.54 3.22 9.89
N ILE A 367 8.34 2.18 9.68
CA ILE A 367 9.60 2.24 8.93
C ILE A 367 9.55 1.34 7.70
N LEU A 368 9.85 1.90 6.54
CA LEU A 368 10.04 1.18 5.29
C LEU A 368 11.52 1.25 4.88
N LEU A 369 12.15 0.08 4.76
CA LEU A 369 13.55 -0.04 4.34
C LEU A 369 13.61 -0.56 2.91
N THR A 370 14.55 -0.08 2.10
CA THR A 370 14.85 -0.71 0.79
C THR A 370 16.26 -1.30 0.81
N THR A 371 16.40 -2.51 0.26
CA THR A 371 17.69 -3.21 0.21
C THR A 371 17.75 -4.19 -0.96
N ARG A 372 18.95 -4.45 -1.48
CA ARG A 372 19.17 -5.52 -2.46
C ARG A 372 19.10 -6.93 -1.87
N VAL A 373 19.59 -7.07 -0.64
CA VAL A 373 19.70 -8.37 0.03
C VAL A 373 18.77 -8.39 1.23
N ASN A 374 17.99 -9.47 1.36
CA ASN A 374 17.20 -9.69 2.56
C ASN A 374 18.13 -10.07 3.73
N PHE A 375 18.22 -9.18 4.72
CA PHE A 375 18.94 -9.40 5.98
C PHE A 375 17.99 -9.45 7.20
N SER A 376 16.67 -9.54 6.98
CA SER A 376 15.70 -9.71 8.06
C SER A 376 15.76 -11.11 8.65
N TYR A 377 15.61 -11.20 9.97
CA TYR A 377 15.49 -12.46 10.71
C TYR A 377 14.11 -13.11 10.55
N SER A 378 13.08 -12.32 10.20
CA SER A 378 11.72 -12.80 9.98
C SER A 378 11.28 -12.57 8.53
N PRO A 379 10.77 -13.60 7.83
CA PRO A 379 10.17 -13.43 6.51
C PRO A 379 8.94 -12.51 6.55
N ASP A 380 8.25 -12.42 7.70
CA ASP A 380 7.04 -11.59 7.85
C ASP A 380 7.33 -10.09 7.76
N ASN A 381 8.60 -9.67 7.88
CA ASN A 381 8.99 -8.28 7.73
C ASN A 381 9.44 -7.94 6.30
N VAL A 382 9.32 -8.86 5.33
CA VAL A 382 9.93 -8.69 4.01
C VAL A 382 8.88 -8.75 2.92
N LEU A 383 8.79 -7.70 2.13
CA LEU A 383 8.21 -7.70 0.80
C LEU A 383 9.32 -8.04 -0.20
N LYS A 384 9.29 -9.26 -0.75
CA LYS A 384 10.25 -9.66 -1.78
C LYS A 384 9.77 -9.16 -3.13
N LEU A 385 10.56 -8.27 -3.74
CA LEU A 385 10.29 -7.72 -5.05
C LEU A 385 10.96 -8.56 -6.12
N ASP A 386 10.16 -9.08 -7.05
CA ASP A 386 10.63 -9.77 -8.26
C ASP A 386 10.42 -8.87 -9.51
N GLY A 387 10.75 -9.37 -10.70
CA GLY A 387 10.40 -8.70 -11.96
C GLY A 387 8.90 -8.44 -12.10
N LEU A 388 8.51 -7.47 -12.93
CA LEU A 388 7.10 -7.19 -13.18
C LEU A 388 6.40 -8.44 -13.73
N PRO A 389 5.19 -8.80 -13.22
CA PRO A 389 4.42 -9.90 -13.76
C PRO A 389 3.97 -9.61 -15.20
N PRO A 390 3.62 -10.62 -16.01
CA PRO A 390 3.37 -10.45 -17.45
C PRO A 390 2.39 -9.33 -17.80
N ASP A 391 1.28 -9.23 -17.08
CA ASP A 391 0.23 -8.23 -17.36
C ASP A 391 0.72 -6.80 -17.07
N GLU A 392 1.34 -6.58 -15.91
CA GLU A 392 1.91 -5.28 -15.55
C GLU A 392 3.15 -4.93 -16.38
N PHE A 393 3.93 -5.93 -16.80
CA PHE A 393 5.07 -5.74 -17.68
C PHE A 393 4.63 -5.23 -19.05
N LYS A 394 3.51 -5.75 -19.57
CA LYS A 394 2.89 -5.25 -20.80
C LYS A 394 2.49 -3.78 -20.66
N GLU A 395 1.83 -3.40 -19.56
CA GLU A 395 1.49 -2.00 -19.26
C GLU A 395 2.75 -1.12 -19.20
N TYR A 396 3.81 -1.60 -18.54
CA TYR A 396 5.08 -0.90 -18.44
C TYR A 396 5.73 -0.66 -19.80
N ILE A 397 5.74 -1.68 -20.67
CA ILE A 397 6.24 -1.55 -22.05
C ILE A 397 5.42 -0.51 -22.83
N VAL A 398 4.09 -0.53 -22.72
CA VAL A 398 3.24 0.47 -23.40
C VAL A 398 3.63 1.88 -22.96
N GLY A 399 3.74 2.12 -21.65
CA GLY A 399 4.11 3.43 -21.13
C GLY A 399 5.54 3.87 -21.52
N LEU A 400 6.48 2.93 -21.59
CA LEU A 400 7.86 3.22 -21.97
C LEU A 400 8.00 3.49 -23.47
N ARG A 401 7.26 2.77 -24.31
CA ARG A 401 7.23 2.99 -25.77
C ARG A 401 6.55 4.29 -26.14
N ASP A 402 5.48 4.66 -25.44
CA ASP A 402 4.85 5.98 -25.53
C ASP A 402 5.87 7.10 -25.22
N ARG A 403 6.57 6.99 -24.08
CA ARG A 403 7.65 7.91 -23.70
C ARG A 403 8.75 8.04 -24.76
N TYR A 404 9.08 6.95 -25.44
CA TYR A 404 10.11 6.91 -26.49
C TYR A 404 9.59 7.11 -27.90
N GLN A 405 8.28 7.35 -28.07
CA GLN A 405 7.61 7.49 -29.36
C GLN A 405 7.89 6.30 -30.29
N LEU A 406 7.91 5.10 -29.72
CA LEU A 406 8.15 3.83 -30.42
C LEU A 406 6.81 3.16 -30.81
N PRO A 407 6.74 2.45 -31.94
CA PRO A 407 5.52 1.80 -32.41
C PRO A 407 5.10 0.66 -31.47
N ALA A 408 3.79 0.36 -31.39
CA ALA A 408 3.26 -0.73 -30.57
C ALA A 408 3.88 -2.10 -30.91
N LEU A 409 4.00 -2.98 -29.90
CA LEU A 409 4.53 -4.34 -30.07
C LEU A 409 3.44 -5.39 -30.17
N LYS A 410 3.74 -6.44 -30.94
CA LYS A 410 2.97 -7.69 -30.95
C LYS A 410 3.28 -8.51 -29.70
N GLU A 411 2.31 -9.31 -29.27
CA GLU A 411 2.40 -10.12 -28.04
C GLU A 411 3.64 -11.03 -28.00
N SER A 412 3.99 -11.68 -29.13
CA SER A 412 5.16 -12.57 -29.19
C SER A 412 6.49 -11.86 -28.90
N LYS A 413 6.60 -10.56 -29.21
CA LYS A 413 7.80 -9.77 -28.89
C LYS A 413 7.83 -9.35 -27.43
N LEU A 414 6.67 -9.19 -26.79
CA LEU A 414 6.57 -8.88 -25.36
C LEU A 414 7.07 -10.04 -24.51
N SER A 415 6.66 -11.28 -24.82
CA SER A 415 7.13 -12.47 -24.10
C SER A 415 8.64 -12.63 -24.18
N HIS A 416 9.23 -12.38 -25.35
CA HIS A 416 10.69 -12.46 -25.50
C HIS A 416 11.42 -11.34 -24.75
N LEU A 417 10.87 -10.12 -24.72
CA LEU A 417 11.42 -9.05 -23.89
C LEU A 417 11.37 -9.40 -22.40
N LEU A 418 10.24 -9.91 -21.92
CA LEU A 418 10.06 -10.34 -20.54
C LEU A 418 11.08 -11.40 -20.14
N GLU A 419 11.32 -12.39 -21.00
CA GLU A 419 12.32 -13.44 -20.79
C GLU A 419 13.74 -12.86 -20.71
N VAL A 420 14.11 -11.94 -21.61
CA VAL A 420 15.47 -11.39 -21.68
C VAL A 420 15.79 -10.45 -20.53
N THR A 421 14.80 -9.69 -20.05
CA THR A 421 14.99 -8.70 -18.98
C THR A 421 14.54 -9.23 -17.62
N SER A 422 13.98 -10.44 -17.57
CA SER A 422 13.35 -11.03 -16.38
C SER A 422 12.31 -10.10 -15.74
N GLY A 423 11.64 -9.26 -16.53
CA GLY A 423 10.68 -8.27 -16.04
C GLY A 423 11.29 -7.09 -15.27
N SER A 424 12.61 -6.93 -15.26
CA SER A 424 13.29 -5.82 -14.58
C SER A 424 13.03 -4.49 -15.31
N PRO A 425 12.45 -3.47 -14.64
CA PRO A 425 12.25 -2.15 -15.23
C PRO A 425 13.56 -1.52 -15.73
N LEU A 426 14.65 -1.64 -14.96
CA LEU A 426 15.95 -1.08 -15.34
C LEU A 426 16.52 -1.70 -16.61
N PHE A 427 16.49 -3.04 -16.69
CA PHE A 427 17.02 -3.77 -17.85
C PHE A 427 16.17 -3.50 -19.09
N THR A 428 14.86 -3.43 -18.91
CA THR A 428 13.91 -3.15 -19.98
C THR A 428 14.09 -1.73 -20.53
N ASP A 429 14.25 -0.73 -19.66
CA ASP A 429 14.54 0.64 -20.09
C ASP A 429 15.89 0.74 -20.82
N SER A 430 16.92 0.09 -20.27
CA SER A 430 18.25 0.03 -20.88
C SER A 430 18.22 -0.60 -22.28
N LEU A 431 17.41 -1.65 -22.47
CA LEU A 431 17.24 -2.32 -23.75
C LEU A 431 16.46 -1.44 -24.74
N LEU A 432 15.30 -0.89 -24.35
CA LEU A 432 14.49 -0.06 -25.25
C LEU A 432 15.16 1.25 -25.62
N ARG A 433 16.10 1.76 -24.81
CA ARG A 433 17.00 2.86 -25.21
C ARG A 433 17.74 2.55 -26.51
N LEU A 434 18.18 1.30 -26.73
CA LEU A 434 18.90 0.93 -27.95
C LEU A 434 17.98 0.99 -29.18
N GLU A 435 16.72 0.59 -29.03
CA GLU A 435 15.70 0.73 -30.07
C GLU A 435 15.42 2.21 -30.38
N ARG A 436 15.27 3.04 -29.32
CA ARG A 436 15.14 4.50 -29.45
C ARG A 436 16.30 5.14 -30.21
N ARG A 437 17.51 4.58 -30.11
CA ARG A 437 18.70 5.04 -30.86
C ARG A 437 18.74 4.55 -32.33
N GLY A 438 17.63 4.02 -32.85
CA GLY A 438 17.46 3.65 -34.26
C GLY A 438 17.71 2.19 -34.59
N GLN A 439 17.91 1.32 -33.59
CA GLN A 439 18.03 -0.12 -33.83
C GLN A 439 16.64 -0.76 -33.96
N THR A 440 16.54 -1.84 -34.74
CA THR A 440 15.35 -2.71 -34.65
C THR A 440 15.32 -3.41 -33.29
N LEU A 441 14.13 -3.79 -32.81
CA LEU A 441 14.00 -4.48 -31.53
C LEU A 441 14.87 -5.76 -31.44
N ASP A 442 14.93 -6.56 -32.52
CA ASP A 442 15.73 -7.79 -32.54
C ASP A 442 17.24 -7.50 -32.46
N GLN A 443 17.71 -6.43 -33.12
CA GLN A 443 19.09 -5.97 -32.98
C GLN A 443 19.37 -5.44 -31.58
N ALA A 444 18.44 -4.67 -30.99
CA ALA A 444 18.56 -4.15 -29.64
C ALA A 444 18.69 -5.28 -28.61
N ILE A 445 17.87 -6.32 -28.71
CA ILE A 445 17.94 -7.51 -27.84
C ILE A 445 19.31 -8.19 -27.96
N ASN A 446 19.76 -8.47 -29.18
CA ASN A 446 21.03 -9.16 -29.40
C ASN A 446 22.23 -8.34 -28.88
N GLN A 447 22.23 -7.03 -29.12
CA GLN A 447 23.32 -6.16 -28.66
C GLN A 447 23.27 -5.93 -27.15
N TRP A 448 22.08 -5.85 -26.54
CA TRP A 448 21.92 -5.69 -25.10
C TRP A 448 22.38 -6.92 -24.33
N LYS A 449 22.13 -8.14 -24.84
CA LYS A 449 22.70 -9.38 -24.30
C LYS A 449 24.22 -9.38 -24.33
N GLY A 450 24.80 -8.77 -25.37
CA GLY A 450 26.23 -8.50 -25.47
C GLY A 450 26.68 -7.28 -24.66
N GLU A 451 27.66 -6.54 -25.17
CA GLU A 451 28.33 -5.46 -24.44
C GLU A 451 27.42 -4.27 -24.11
N LYS A 452 26.38 -3.99 -24.92
CA LYS A 452 25.55 -2.77 -24.75
C LYS A 452 24.59 -2.81 -23.56
N GLY A 453 24.47 -3.94 -22.88
CA GLY A 453 23.75 -4.06 -21.60
C GLY A 453 24.66 -4.21 -20.39
N LEU A 454 25.99 -4.18 -20.57
CA LEU A 454 26.94 -4.46 -19.50
C LEU A 454 26.83 -3.46 -18.35
N GLU A 455 26.74 -2.17 -18.66
CA GLU A 455 26.65 -1.12 -17.63
C GLU A 455 25.38 -1.22 -16.79
N ALA A 456 24.24 -1.54 -17.40
CA ALA A 456 22.99 -1.77 -16.67
C ALA A 456 23.09 -2.99 -15.74
N ARG A 457 23.68 -4.10 -16.21
CA ARG A 457 23.92 -5.29 -15.38
C ARG A 457 24.93 -5.02 -14.27
N LYS A 458 25.97 -4.25 -14.54
CA LYS A 458 26.95 -3.82 -13.54
C LYS A 458 26.30 -2.93 -12.48
N ALA A 459 25.46 -1.97 -12.87
CA ALA A 459 24.71 -1.14 -11.93
C ALA A 459 23.78 -1.98 -11.03
N ALA A 460 23.17 -3.02 -11.59
CA ALA A 460 22.28 -3.92 -10.86
C ALA A 460 22.98 -4.94 -9.96
N LEU A 461 24.21 -5.40 -10.30
CA LEU A 461 24.84 -6.55 -9.62
C LEU A 461 26.18 -6.25 -8.95
N SER A 462 26.85 -5.15 -9.29
CA SER A 462 28.24 -4.92 -8.86
C SER A 462 28.39 -4.85 -7.34
N ARG A 463 27.38 -4.32 -6.63
CA ARG A 463 27.44 -4.18 -5.18
C ARG A 463 27.32 -5.54 -4.49
N GLU A 464 26.37 -6.36 -4.92
CA GLU A 464 26.21 -7.73 -4.42
C GLU A 464 27.49 -8.55 -4.62
N VAL A 465 28.13 -8.43 -5.78
CA VAL A 465 29.42 -9.09 -6.07
C VAL A 465 30.55 -8.59 -5.15
N GLN A 466 30.59 -7.29 -4.86
CA GLN A 466 31.62 -6.70 -3.97
C GLN A 466 31.46 -7.11 -2.51
N GLN A 467 30.24 -7.41 -2.06
CA GLN A 467 29.95 -7.88 -0.70
C GLN A 467 30.26 -9.37 -0.51
N LEU A 468 30.55 -10.13 -1.58
CA LEU A 468 30.92 -11.53 -1.49
C LEU A 468 32.28 -11.73 -0.80
N SER A 469 32.38 -12.76 0.03
CA SER A 469 33.68 -13.19 0.55
C SER A 469 34.61 -13.63 -0.58
N LYS A 470 35.93 -13.62 -0.34
CA LYS A 470 36.92 -14.11 -1.32
C LYS A 470 36.61 -15.52 -1.82
N THR A 471 36.12 -16.39 -0.93
CA THR A 471 35.72 -17.75 -1.28
C THR A 471 34.47 -17.76 -2.16
N ALA A 472 33.45 -16.97 -1.81
CA ALA A 472 32.22 -16.87 -2.61
C ALA A 472 32.49 -16.28 -4.01
N MET A 473 33.37 -15.28 -4.14
CA MET A 473 33.80 -14.78 -5.44
C MET A 473 34.50 -15.85 -6.29
N ARG A 474 35.36 -16.68 -5.69
CA ARG A 474 36.03 -17.79 -6.40
C ARG A 474 35.03 -18.84 -6.88
N VAL A 475 34.07 -19.21 -6.04
CA VAL A 475 32.99 -20.14 -6.42
C VAL A 475 32.17 -19.55 -7.57
N LEU A 476 31.77 -18.29 -7.48
CA LEU A 476 31.02 -17.62 -8.54
C LEU A 476 31.81 -17.56 -9.86
N TYR A 477 33.12 -17.31 -9.80
CA TYR A 477 33.99 -17.34 -10.97
C TYR A 477 34.11 -18.75 -11.57
N ALA A 478 34.19 -19.79 -10.75
CA ALA A 478 34.19 -21.16 -11.24
C ALA A 478 32.87 -21.51 -11.94
N ILE A 479 31.74 -21.11 -11.36
CA ILE A 479 30.40 -21.29 -11.97
C ILE A 479 30.32 -20.59 -13.32
N SER A 480 30.84 -19.37 -13.45
CA SER A 480 30.77 -18.61 -14.70
C SER A 480 31.57 -19.23 -15.84
N LEU A 481 32.68 -19.91 -15.53
CA LEU A 481 33.49 -20.65 -16.51
C LEU A 481 32.83 -21.97 -16.91
N LEU A 482 32.29 -22.71 -15.94
CA LEU A 482 31.75 -24.06 -16.14
C LEU A 482 30.31 -24.05 -16.68
N LYS A 483 29.56 -22.95 -16.51
CA LYS A 483 28.15 -22.71 -16.89
C LYS A 483 27.13 -23.62 -16.21
N ASN A 484 27.24 -24.94 -16.41
CA ASN A 484 26.39 -25.95 -15.81
C ASN A 484 27.28 -26.88 -14.99
N THR A 485 27.25 -26.72 -13.67
CA THR A 485 28.16 -27.43 -12.77
C THR A 485 27.42 -27.86 -11.51
N SER A 486 27.59 -29.14 -11.18
CA SER A 486 27.06 -29.74 -9.95
C SER A 486 27.91 -29.33 -8.75
N TYR A 487 27.33 -29.46 -7.54
CA TYR A 487 28.05 -29.19 -6.30
C TYR A 487 29.37 -29.98 -6.20
N THR A 488 29.37 -31.23 -6.67
CA THR A 488 30.55 -32.11 -6.67
C THR A 488 31.66 -31.55 -7.54
N GLU A 489 31.33 -31.06 -8.75
CA GLU A 489 32.28 -30.44 -9.68
C GLU A 489 32.79 -29.08 -9.21
N LEU A 490 32.01 -28.35 -8.40
CA LEU A 490 32.49 -27.11 -7.74
C LEU A 490 33.42 -27.40 -6.56
N SER A 491 33.27 -28.56 -5.90
CA SER A 491 34.00 -28.88 -4.68
C SER A 491 35.48 -29.20 -4.92
N GLU A 492 35.83 -29.76 -6.08
CA GLU A 492 37.21 -30.13 -6.44
C GLU A 492 38.12 -28.91 -6.73
N PRO A 493 37.74 -27.96 -7.60
CA PRO A 493 38.53 -26.75 -7.87
C PRO A 493 38.70 -25.87 -6.62
N VAL A 494 37.64 -25.74 -5.82
CA VAL A 494 37.64 -24.89 -4.63
C VAL A 494 38.51 -25.49 -3.52
N ARG A 495 38.55 -26.82 -3.36
CA ARG A 495 39.47 -27.50 -2.42
C ARG A 495 40.94 -27.38 -2.82
N ASN A 496 41.27 -27.60 -4.10
CA ASN A 496 42.66 -27.55 -4.57
C ASN A 496 43.27 -26.14 -4.45
N PHE A 497 42.47 -25.08 -4.62
CA PHE A 497 42.93 -23.69 -4.43
C PHE A 497 43.14 -23.28 -2.96
N VAL A 498 42.46 -23.92 -2.00
CA VAL A 498 42.68 -23.66 -0.56
C VAL A 498 43.96 -24.35 -0.06
N GLY A 499 44.34 -25.49 -0.67
CA GLY A 499 45.59 -26.19 -0.36
C GLY A 499 46.87 -25.44 -0.74
N GLU A 500 46.88 -24.71 -1.87
CA GLU A 500 48.08 -23.96 -2.29
C GLU A 500 48.36 -22.70 -1.45
N ALA A 501 47.33 -22.11 -0.84
CA ALA A 501 47.50 -20.95 0.05
C ALA A 501 48.14 -21.31 1.40
N TYR A 502 48.02 -22.56 1.85
CA TYR A 502 48.67 -23.05 3.08
C TYR A 502 50.14 -23.42 2.91
N HIS A 503 50.62 -23.56 1.66
CA HIS A 503 52.02 -23.90 1.36
C HIS A 503 52.90 -22.73 0.94
N ARG A 504 52.35 -21.50 0.90
CA ARG A 504 53.11 -20.25 0.65
C ARG A 504 52.82 -19.18 1.73
N GLY A 505 52.79 -19.61 2.99
CA GLY A 505 52.86 -18.73 4.17
C GLY A 505 54.29 -18.57 4.64
#